data_AF-A0A644Y6G6-F1
#
_entry.id   AF-A0A644Y6G6-F1
#
_cell.length_a   1.000
_cell.length_b   1.000
_cell.length_c   1.000
_cell.angle_alpha   90.00
_cell.angle_beta   90.00
_cell.angle_gamma   90.00
#
_symmetry.space_group_name_H-M   'P 1'
#
loop_
_entity.id
_entity.type
_entity.pdbx_description
1 polymer ?
#
loop_
_entity_poly.entity_id
_entity_poly.type
_entity_poly.pdbx_seq_one_letter_code
_entity_poly.pdbx_strand_id
1 'polypeptide(L)'
;MKSESGQESMANSVYLAFKEYKREYDKKSHVFTNPQQQKTTVVNPPDTEITSGGVSEYRIQFLTASRKLADNSPQLKGLNPVDFYIDGTTYKYTYGQSSDLSEVTKTLKTVQRKFKDAFIIEFRDGKRVK
;
A
#
# COMPACT_ATOMS: atom_id res chain seq x y z
N MET A 1 1.50 20.80 -27.28
CA MET A 1 0.04 20.85 -27.06
C MET A 1 -0.22 20.66 -25.56
N LYS A 2 -0.69 21.71 -24.88
CA LYS A 2 -1.24 21.64 -23.52
C LYS A 2 -2.76 21.77 -23.68
N SER A 3 -3.44 20.70 -24.07
CA SER A 3 -4.90 20.76 -24.25
C SER A 3 -5.58 20.56 -22.90
N GLU A 4 -6.57 21.41 -22.62
CA GLU A 4 -7.42 21.36 -21.43
C GLU A 4 -8.04 19.96 -21.23
N SER A 5 -8.47 19.34 -22.34
CA SER A 5 -8.97 17.95 -22.37
C SER A 5 -7.96 16.90 -21.90
N GLY A 6 -6.66 17.12 -22.12
CA GLY A 6 -5.61 16.20 -21.69
C GLY A 6 -5.34 16.29 -20.19
N GLN A 7 -5.42 17.51 -19.63
CA GLN A 7 -5.31 17.73 -18.19
C GLN A 7 -6.54 17.21 -17.44
N GLU A 8 -7.73 17.39 -18.01
CA GLU A 8 -8.99 16.90 -17.45
C GLU A 8 -9.04 15.37 -17.44
N SER A 9 -8.58 14.71 -18.51
CA SER A 9 -8.47 13.25 -18.56
C SER A 9 -7.53 12.73 -17.48
N MET A 10 -6.37 13.37 -17.30
CA MET A 10 -5.40 12.97 -16.27
C MET A 10 -5.97 13.20 -14.86
N ALA A 11 -6.62 14.34 -14.61
CA ALA A 11 -7.26 14.63 -13.33
C ALA A 11 -8.36 13.61 -13.00
N ASN A 12 -9.17 13.22 -14.00
CA ASN A 12 -10.17 12.17 -13.83
C ASN A 12 -9.54 10.81 -13.56
N SER A 13 -8.47 10.43 -14.26
CA SER A 13 -7.75 9.18 -13.99
C SER A 13 -7.20 9.13 -12.57
N VAL A 14 -6.63 10.24 -12.10
CA VAL A 14 -6.10 10.38 -10.74
C VAL A 14 -7.22 10.31 -9.70
N TYR A 15 -8.33 11.04 -9.91
CA TYR A 15 -9.49 10.99 -9.02
C TYR A 15 -10.10 9.58 -8.93
N LEU A 16 -10.27 8.90 -10.07
CA LEU A 16 -10.80 7.54 -10.12
C LEU A 16 -9.85 6.56 -9.40
N ALA A 17 -8.54 6.69 -9.58
CA ALA A 17 -7.55 5.86 -8.90
C ALA A 17 -7.66 6.02 -7.37
N PHE A 18 -7.76 7.25 -6.86
CA PHE A 18 -7.94 7.48 -5.42
C PHE A 18 -9.29 7.02 -4.89
N LYS A 19 -10.37 7.20 -5.67
CA LYS A 19 -11.72 6.74 -5.30
C LYS A 19 -11.81 5.23 -5.23
N GLU A 20 -11.23 4.53 -6.21
CA GLU A 20 -11.14 3.07 -6.23
C GLU A 20 -10.27 2.56 -5.07
N TYR A 21 -9.11 3.20 -4.81
CA TYR A 21 -8.25 2.89 -3.67
C TYR A 21 -9.00 3.01 -2.34
N LYS A 22 -9.70 4.14 -2.11
CA LYS A 22 -10.49 4.35 -0.88
C LYS A 22 -11.59 3.29 -0.75
N ARG A 23 -12.31 3.00 -1.83
CA ARG A 23 -13.37 1.98 -1.82
C ARG A 23 -12.82 0.59 -1.51
N GLU A 24 -11.68 0.22 -2.09
CA GLU A 24 -11.02 -1.05 -1.78
C GLU A 24 -10.50 -1.11 -0.35
N TYR A 25 -9.93 0.00 0.14
CA TYR A 25 -9.46 0.13 1.51
C TYR A 25 -10.62 -0.02 2.50
N ASP A 26 -11.72 0.71 2.31
CA ASP A 26 -12.92 0.66 3.16
C ASP A 26 -13.59 -0.74 3.12
N LYS A 27 -13.54 -1.42 1.96
CA LYS A 27 -14.07 -2.78 1.80
C LYS A 27 -13.19 -3.86 2.46
N LYS A 28 -11.87 -3.68 2.43
CA LYS A 28 -10.87 -4.55 3.07
C LYS A 28 -10.75 -4.28 4.57
N SER A 29 -11.06 -3.06 5.03
CA SER A 29 -11.36 -2.78 6.43
C SER A 29 -12.76 -3.31 6.77
N HIS A 30 -12.89 -4.64 6.79
CA HIS A 30 -13.97 -5.29 7.51
C HIS A 30 -13.79 -4.98 9.01
N VAL A 31 -14.23 -3.79 9.42
CA VAL A 31 -14.63 -3.54 10.79
C VAL A 31 -15.90 -4.35 10.97
N PHE A 32 -15.80 -5.47 11.67
CA PHE A 32 -16.95 -6.20 12.17
C PHE A 32 -17.83 -5.24 12.99
N THR A 33 -18.87 -4.67 12.38
CA THR A 33 -19.93 -4.01 13.12
C THR A 33 -21.06 -5.00 13.31
N ASN A 34 -21.02 -5.73 14.42
CA ASN A 34 -22.24 -6.29 15.01
C ASN A 34 -23.17 -5.12 15.35
N PRO A 35 -24.43 -5.10 14.90
CA PRO A 35 -25.32 -3.98 15.18
C PRO A 35 -26.00 -4.24 16.52
N GLN A 36 -25.49 -3.70 17.62
CA GLN A 36 -26.33 -3.33 18.75
C GLN A 36 -25.62 -2.41 19.74
N GLN A 37 -26.31 -1.29 20.03
CA GLN A 37 -26.28 -0.50 21.26
C GLN A 37 -25.23 0.63 21.39
N GLN A 38 -25.72 1.82 21.06
CA GLN A 38 -25.81 2.99 21.95
C GLN A 38 -24.54 3.78 22.34
N LYS A 39 -24.57 5.04 21.85
CA LYS A 39 -24.39 6.31 22.57
C LYS A 39 -22.95 6.75 22.95
N THR A 40 -22.58 7.87 22.32
CA THR A 40 -21.68 8.94 22.79
C THR A 40 -20.28 8.54 23.26
N THR A 41 -19.28 8.82 22.42
CA THR A 41 -18.16 9.69 22.86
C THR A 41 -17.51 10.35 21.66
N VAL A 42 -17.39 11.67 21.75
CA VAL A 42 -16.54 12.51 20.93
C VAL A 42 -15.11 12.02 21.14
N VAL A 43 -14.46 11.47 20.13
CA VAL A 43 -13.00 11.33 20.10
C VAL A 43 -12.56 11.79 18.73
N ASN A 44 -11.82 12.90 18.74
CA ASN A 44 -11.12 13.47 17.62
C ASN A 44 -10.53 12.40 16.71
N PRO A 45 -10.49 12.62 15.38
CA PRO A 45 -9.58 11.84 14.55
C PRO A 45 -8.18 11.96 15.19
N PRO A 46 -7.42 10.87 15.36
CA PRO A 46 -6.02 11.03 15.69
C PRO A 46 -5.43 11.79 14.51
N ASP A 47 -5.09 13.05 14.77
CA ASP A 47 -4.22 13.88 13.98
C ASP A 47 -2.99 13.05 13.64
N THR A 48 -3.03 12.36 12.50
CA THR A 48 -1.78 11.96 11.86
C THR A 48 -1.42 13.17 11.05
N GLU A 49 -0.61 14.00 11.70
CA GLU A 49 -0.05 15.23 11.19
C GLU A 49 0.26 15.06 9.70
N ILE A 50 -0.45 15.82 8.87
CA ILE A 50 -0.01 16.14 7.53
C ILE A 50 1.13 17.15 7.74
N THR A 51 2.26 16.67 8.23
CA THR A 51 3.48 17.46 8.33
C THR A 51 3.98 17.61 6.92
N SER A 52 3.87 18.85 6.42
CA SER A 52 4.42 19.35 5.17
C SER A 52 5.74 18.66 4.78
N GLY A 53 5.67 17.61 3.97
CA GLY A 53 6.85 16.77 3.73
C GLY A 53 6.63 15.49 2.92
N GLY A 54 5.78 15.50 1.89
CA GLY A 54 5.59 14.37 0.98
C GLY A 54 4.85 13.18 1.60
N VAL A 55 4.08 12.44 0.80
CA VAL A 55 3.37 11.25 1.29
C VAL A 55 4.40 10.11 1.39
N SER A 56 4.82 9.79 2.62
CA SER A 56 5.64 8.60 2.90
C SER A 56 4.76 7.36 2.96
N GLU A 57 5.16 6.35 2.20
CA GLU A 57 4.41 5.12 1.98
C GLU A 57 5.33 3.93 2.26
N TYR A 58 4.94 3.08 3.22
CA TYR A 58 5.69 1.91 3.62
C TYR A 58 5.14 0.66 2.96
N ARG A 59 6.04 -0.16 2.40
CA ARG A 59 5.74 -1.48 1.82
C ARG A 59 6.68 -2.53 2.38
N ILE A 60 6.31 -3.81 2.32
CA ILE A 60 7.19 -4.91 2.77
C ILE A 60 7.79 -5.58 1.55
N GLN A 61 9.08 -5.38 1.30
CA GLN A 61 9.79 -6.16 0.29
C GLN A 61 10.07 -7.55 0.84
N PHE A 62 9.70 -8.60 0.09
CA PHE A 62 9.85 -9.99 0.56
C PHE A 62 10.54 -10.91 -0.45
N LEU A 63 10.72 -10.47 -1.69
CA LEU A 63 11.36 -11.28 -2.74
C LEU A 63 11.99 -10.38 -3.79
N THR A 64 13.09 -10.86 -4.37
CA THR A 64 13.70 -10.27 -5.56
C THR A 64 13.91 -11.33 -6.63
N ALA A 65 13.67 -10.99 -7.88
CA ALA A 65 13.79 -11.93 -9.00
C ALA A 65 14.37 -11.23 -10.24
N SER A 66 15.21 -11.93 -11.00
CA SER A 66 15.75 -11.43 -12.27
C SER A 66 14.72 -11.41 -13.41
N ARG A 67 13.53 -12.00 -13.19
CA ARG A 67 12.44 -12.05 -14.16
C ARG A 67 11.11 -11.78 -13.47
N LYS A 68 10.12 -11.32 -14.23
CA LYS A 68 8.75 -11.18 -13.76
C LYS A 68 8.17 -12.56 -13.42
N LEU A 69 7.67 -12.71 -12.20
CA LEU A 69 6.90 -13.84 -11.70
C LEU A 69 5.42 -13.67 -12.07
N ALA A 70 4.76 -14.78 -12.35
CA ALA A 70 3.30 -14.84 -12.44
C ALA A 70 2.66 -14.73 -11.05
N ASP A 71 1.43 -14.24 -10.98
CA ASP A 71 0.70 -13.98 -9.73
C ASP A 71 0.49 -15.25 -8.88
N ASN A 72 0.43 -16.42 -9.53
CA ASN A 72 0.33 -17.73 -8.90
C ASN A 72 1.69 -18.46 -8.75
N SER A 73 2.80 -17.75 -8.94
CA SER A 73 4.13 -18.35 -8.86
C SER A 73 4.34 -19.02 -7.49
N PRO A 74 4.83 -20.28 -7.44
CA PRO A 74 5.15 -20.96 -6.19
C PRO A 74 6.13 -20.18 -5.31
N GLN A 75 6.98 -19.35 -5.93
CA GLN A 75 7.94 -18.49 -5.23
C GLN A 75 7.28 -17.42 -4.35
N LEU A 76 6.04 -17.04 -4.67
CA LEU A 76 5.24 -16.10 -3.86
C LEU A 76 4.65 -16.77 -2.61
N LYS A 77 4.77 -18.10 -2.47
CA LYS A 77 4.32 -18.90 -1.30
C LYS A 77 2.87 -18.59 -0.89
N GLY A 78 2.02 -18.26 -1.86
CA GLY A 78 0.62 -17.91 -1.66
C GLY A 78 0.37 -16.52 -1.05
N LEU A 79 1.34 -15.61 -1.05
CA LEU A 79 1.06 -14.18 -0.80
C LEU A 79 0.30 -13.61 -2.00
N ASN A 80 -0.84 -12.99 -1.72
CA ASN A 80 -1.71 -12.32 -2.70
C ASN A 80 -2.61 -11.31 -1.96
N PRO A 81 -2.82 -10.09 -2.44
CA PRO A 81 -2.18 -9.45 -3.60
C PRO A 81 -0.69 -9.14 -3.34
N VAL A 82 0.12 -9.19 -4.40
CA VAL A 82 1.53 -8.77 -4.37
C VAL A 82 1.76 -7.72 -5.45
N ASP A 83 2.56 -6.72 -5.11
CA ASP A 83 3.01 -5.70 -6.02
C ASP A 83 4.51 -5.89 -6.31
N PHE A 84 5.01 -5.19 -7.32
CA PHE A 84 6.44 -5.14 -7.58
C PHE A 84 6.85 -3.80 -8.18
N TYR A 85 8.13 -3.47 -8.01
CA TYR A 85 8.78 -2.38 -8.72
C TYR A 85 10.10 -2.88 -9.32
N ILE A 86 10.62 -2.14 -10.30
CA ILE A 86 11.86 -2.49 -10.99
C ILE A 86 12.96 -1.57 -10.48
N ASP A 87 14.06 -2.15 -10.05
CA ASP A 87 15.28 -1.44 -9.65
C ASP A 87 16.45 -2.01 -10.46
N GLY A 88 16.93 -1.22 -11.43
CA GLY A 88 17.83 -1.70 -12.47
C GLY A 88 17.17 -2.79 -13.33
N THR A 89 17.69 -4.01 -13.26
CA THR A 89 17.19 -5.19 -13.99
C THR A 89 16.41 -6.17 -13.11
N THR A 90 16.27 -5.87 -11.81
CA THR A 90 15.69 -6.79 -10.83
C THR A 90 14.28 -6.38 -10.47
N TYR A 91 13.37 -7.35 -10.48
CA TYR A 91 12.00 -7.21 -9.99
C TYR A 91 12.00 -7.37 -8.48
N LYS A 92 11.57 -6.33 -7.76
CA LYS A 92 11.49 -6.31 -6.30
C LYS A 92 10.02 -6.38 -5.89
N TYR A 93 9.64 -7.50 -5.28
CA TYR A 93 8.27 -7.80 -4.91
C TYR A 93 7.96 -7.29 -3.51
N THR A 94 6.79 -6.68 -3.38
CA THR A 94 6.30 -6.04 -2.17
C THR A 94 4.91 -6.52 -1.78
N TYR A 95 4.62 -6.53 -0.48
CA TYR A 95 3.33 -6.88 0.06
C TYR A 95 2.83 -5.79 1.00
N GLY A 96 1.57 -5.40 0.82
CA GLY A 96 0.93 -4.36 1.59
C GLY A 96 1.49 -2.97 1.33
N GLN A 97 0.68 -1.97 1.66
CA GLN A 97 0.97 -0.56 1.54
C GLN A 97 0.31 0.15 2.73
N SER A 98 1.08 0.95 3.48
CA SER A 98 0.58 1.70 4.63
C SER A 98 1.39 2.97 4.83
N SER A 99 0.76 4.07 5.24
CA SER A 99 1.45 5.26 5.75
C SER A 99 1.77 5.15 7.25
N ASP A 100 1.21 4.15 7.94
CA ASP A 100 1.45 3.88 9.35
C ASP A 100 2.52 2.79 9.53
N LEU A 101 3.60 3.16 10.21
CA LEU A 101 4.73 2.28 10.52
C LEU A 101 4.36 1.14 11.48
N SER A 102 3.40 1.34 12.37
CA SER A 102 2.92 0.34 13.31
C SER A 102 2.18 -0.79 12.59
N GLU A 103 1.31 -0.43 11.64
CA GLU A 103 0.54 -1.38 10.84
C GLU A 103 1.44 -2.21 9.91
N VAL A 104 2.40 -1.57 9.24
CA VAL A 104 3.34 -2.31 8.38
C VAL A 104 4.26 -3.24 9.20
N THR A 105 4.61 -2.88 10.43
CA THR A 105 5.41 -3.73 11.33
C THR A 105 4.64 -4.99 11.77
N LYS A 106 3.33 -4.88 12.03
CA LYS A 106 2.48 -6.06 12.31
C LYS A 106 2.41 -6.98 11.07
N THR A 107 2.22 -6.37 9.90
CA THR A 107 2.16 -7.10 8.63
C THR A 107 3.49 -7.78 8.32
N LEU A 108 4.62 -7.12 8.60
CA LEU A 108 5.97 -7.67 8.44
C LEU A 108 6.13 -8.98 9.21
N LYS A 109 5.70 -9.05 10.47
CA LYS A 109 5.75 -10.28 11.28
C LYS A 109 4.98 -11.42 10.61
N THR A 110 3.85 -11.11 9.96
CA THR A 110 3.05 -12.09 9.22
C THR A 110 3.77 -12.58 7.96
N VAL A 111 4.36 -11.67 7.18
CA VAL A 111 5.12 -11.99 5.97
C VAL A 111 6.39 -12.79 6.32
N GLN A 112 7.08 -12.45 7.40
CA GLN A 112 8.28 -13.12 7.90
C GLN A 112 8.07 -14.57 8.35
N ARG A 113 6.81 -15.01 8.50
CA ARG A 113 6.52 -16.45 8.66
C ARG A 113 6.82 -17.24 7.38
N LYS A 114 6.67 -16.62 6.21
CA LYS A 114 6.92 -17.22 4.88
C LYS A 114 8.26 -16.78 4.27
N PHE A 115 8.70 -15.55 4.52
CA PHE A 115 9.88 -14.92 3.93
C PHE A 115 10.73 -14.27 5.02
N LYS A 116 11.71 -15.00 5.57
CA LYS A 116 12.50 -14.57 6.73
C LYS A 116 13.34 -13.31 6.46
N ASP A 117 13.68 -13.11 5.21
CA ASP A 117 14.42 -11.98 4.65
C ASP A 117 13.53 -10.79 4.28
N ALA A 118 12.23 -10.81 4.59
CA ALA A 118 11.36 -9.68 4.35
C ALA A 118 11.68 -8.48 5.26
N PHE A 119 11.60 -7.28 4.68
CA PHE A 119 11.87 -6.01 5.36
C PHE A 119 10.98 -4.86 4.86
N ILE A 120 10.84 -3.82 5.66
CA ILE A 120 10.07 -2.61 5.32
C ILE A 120 10.92 -1.71 4.42
N ILE A 121 10.31 -1.16 3.38
CA ILE A 121 10.86 -0.11 2.54
C ILE A 121 9.93 1.09 2.53
N GLU A 122 10.50 2.29 2.49
CA GLU A 122 9.78 3.55 2.40
C GLU A 122 9.85 4.12 0.98
N PHE A 123 8.72 4.60 0.50
CA PHE A 123 8.59 5.40 -0.70
C PHE A 123 8.15 6.79 -0.31
N ARG A 124 8.77 7.81 -0.89
CA ARG A 124 8.32 9.20 -0.82
C ARG A 124 8.08 9.69 -2.23
N ASP A 125 6.86 10.15 -2.51
CA ASP A 125 6.44 10.62 -3.84
C ASP A 125 6.71 9.57 -4.96
N GLY A 126 6.48 8.29 -4.66
CA GLY A 126 6.71 7.17 -5.59
C GLY A 126 8.18 6.81 -5.82
N LYS A 127 9.13 7.50 -5.17
CA LYS A 127 10.55 7.16 -5.20
C LYS A 127 10.94 6.45 -3.93
N ARG A 128 11.68 5.36 -4.06
CA ARG A 128 12.23 4.64 -2.92
C ARG A 128 13.23 5.54 -2.18
N VAL A 129 12.98 5.75 -0.89
CA VAL A 129 13.94 6.40 0.01
C VAL A 129 14.94 5.33 0.45
N LYS A 130 16.23 5.61 0.30
CA LYS A 130 17.32 4.68 0.64
C LYS A 130 17.88 4.98 2.02
#